data_AF-A0A2V6I1C5-F1
#
_entry.id   AF-A0A2V6I1C5-F1
#
_cell.length_a   1.000
_cell.length_b   1.000
_cell.length_c   1.000
_cell.angle_alpha   90.00
_cell.angle_beta   90.00
_cell.angle_gamma   90.00
#
_symmetry.space_group_name_H-M   'P 1'
#
loop_
_entity.id
_entity.type
_entity.pdbx_description
1 polymer ?
#
loop_
_entity_poly.entity_id
_entity_poly.type
_entity_poly.pdbx_seq_one_letter_code
_entity_poly.pdbx_strand_id
1 'polypeptide(L)'
;MIAALLIALIVLGLPTLYFAWHSREFRKFLAGALFVSAGILFYLYLTKVSVPLLGTSLILTPEISGFRSIVYFILFALCFYFGFIKTPKDSGK
;
A
#
# COMPACT_ATOMS: atom_id res chain seq x y z
N MET A 1 2.56 -6.49 -22.40
CA MET A 1 3.03 -6.05 -21.07
C MET A 1 2.01 -5.15 -20.35
N ILE A 2 1.51 -4.07 -20.96
CA ILE A 2 0.47 -3.23 -20.33
C ILE A 2 -0.78 -4.05 -19.95
N ALA A 3 -1.26 -4.92 -20.84
CA ALA A 3 -2.37 -5.83 -20.53
C ALA A 3 -2.08 -6.75 -19.33
N ALA A 4 -0.85 -7.24 -19.19
CA ALA A 4 -0.45 -8.08 -18.06
C ALA A 4 -0.42 -7.28 -16.74
N LEU A 5 0.02 -6.01 -16.77
CA LEU A 5 -0.03 -5.12 -15.60
C LEU A 5 -1.48 -4.82 -15.18
N LEU A 6 -2.39 -4.62 -16.14
CA LEU A 6 -3.81 -4.42 -15.85
C LEU A 6 -4.45 -5.68 -15.26
N ILE A 7 -4.15 -6.86 -15.82
CA ILE A 7 -4.63 -8.13 -15.27
C ILE A 7 -4.12 -8.33 -13.84
N ALA A 8 -2.82 -8.11 -13.60
CA ALA A 8 -2.24 -8.22 -12.27
C ALA A 8 -2.89 -7.25 -11.27
N LEU A 9 -3.17 -6.01 -11.69
CA LEU A 9 -3.85 -5.01 -10.86
C LEU A 9 -5.27 -5.44 -10.49
N ILE A 10 -6.02 -6.03 -11.43
CA ILE A 10 -7.38 -6.52 -11.17
C ILE A 10 -7.35 -7.74 -10.25
N VAL A 11 -6.51 -8.73 -10.59
CA VAL A 11 -6.43 -10.01 -9.88
C VAL A 11 -5.90 -9.86 -8.47
N LEU A 12 -4.94 -8.95 -8.23
CA LEU A 12 -4.39 -8.72 -6.89
C LEU A 12 -5.14 -7.62 -6.14
N GLY A 13 -5.63 -6.60 -6.85
CA GLY A 13 -6.29 -5.43 -6.27
C GLY A 13 -7.72 -5.68 -5.80
N LEU A 14 -8.54 -6.41 -6.58
CA LEU A 14 -9.93 -6.68 -6.18
C LEU A 14 -10.03 -7.53 -4.90
N PRO A 15 -9.28 -8.63 -4.75
CA PRO A 15 -9.32 -9.42 -3.53
C PRO A 15 -8.80 -8.63 -2.32
N THR A 16 -7.74 -7.83 -2.48
CA THR A 16 -7.21 -7.01 -1.39
C THR A 16 -8.22 -5.96 -0.95
N LEU A 17 -8.96 -5.32 -1.87
CA LEU A 17 -10.06 -4.40 -1.53
C LEU A 17 -11.19 -5.11 -0.78
N TYR A 18 -11.61 -6.27 -1.29
CA TYR A 18 -12.68 -7.07 -0.67
C TYR A 18 -12.34 -7.47 0.76
N PHE A 19 -11.14 -8.02 0.98
CA PHE A 19 -10.67 -8.42 2.31
C PHE A 19 -10.45 -7.22 3.25
N ALA A 20 -9.99 -6.08 2.73
CA ALA A 20 -9.84 -4.86 3.51
C ALA A 20 -11.19 -4.32 4.03
N TRP A 21 -12.27 -4.51 3.26
CA TRP A 21 -13.62 -4.15 3.71
C TRP A 21 -14.17 -5.16 4.73
N HIS A 22 -14.04 -6.46 4.44
CA HIS A 22 -14.69 -7.51 5.21
C HIS A 22 -14.02 -7.77 6.56
N SER A 23 -12.68 -7.83 6.62
CA SER A 23 -11.95 -8.27 7.81
C SER A 23 -11.20 -7.12 8.48
N ARG A 24 -11.35 -7.02 9.81
CA ARG A 24 -10.60 -6.05 10.63
C ARG A 24 -9.17 -6.51 10.89
N GLU A 25 -8.94 -7.82 11.04
CA GLU A 25 -7.60 -8.40 11.16
C GLU A 25 -6.79 -8.22 9.88
N PHE A 26 -7.45 -8.33 8.71
CA PHE A 26 -6.79 -8.05 7.44
C PHE A 26 -6.35 -6.59 7.33
N ARG A 27 -7.14 -5.63 7.83
CA ARG A 27 -6.72 -4.21 7.89
C ARG A 27 -5.50 -3.98 8.79
N LYS A 28 -5.36 -4.72 9.90
CA LYS A 28 -4.17 -4.65 10.76
C LYS A 28 -2.93 -5.19 10.03
N PHE A 29 -3.07 -6.32 9.34
CA PHE A 29 -1.99 -6.86 8.50
C PHE A 29 -1.61 -5.89 7.37
N LEU A 30 -2.62 -5.34 6.68
CA LEU A 30 -2.44 -4.38 5.60
C LEU A 30 -1.77 -3.09 6.09
N ALA A 31 -2.06 -2.62 7.30
CA ALA A 31 -1.35 -1.50 7.91
C ALA A 31 0.15 -1.78 8.00
N GLY A 32 0.55 -2.97 8.47
CA GLY A 32 1.96 -3.37 8.51
C GLY A 32 2.59 -3.39 7.11
N ALA A 33 1.94 -4.01 6.13
CA ALA A 33 2.43 -4.09 4.75
C ALA A 33 2.59 -2.71 4.09
N LEU A 34 1.64 -1.81 4.31
CA LEU A 34 1.67 -0.43 3.80
C LEU A 34 2.75 0.40 4.49
N PHE A 35 2.97 0.20 5.79
CA PHE A 35 4.05 0.87 6.54
C PHE A 35 5.43 0.48 6.02
N VAL A 36 5.68 -0.82 5.85
CA VAL A 36 6.95 -1.31 5.28
C VAL A 36 7.14 -0.80 3.85
N SER A 37 6.08 -0.81 3.04
CA SER A 37 6.13 -0.27 1.67
C SER A 37 6.46 1.23 1.67
N ALA A 38 5.80 2.03 2.51
CA ALA A 38 6.11 3.45 2.66
C ALA A 38 7.59 3.65 3.07
N GLY A 39 8.07 2.90 4.05
CA GLY A 39 9.47 2.97 4.50
C GLY A 39 10.48 2.70 3.39
N ILE A 40 10.26 1.65 2.58
CA ILE A 40 11.13 1.32 1.45
C ILE A 40 11.12 2.43 0.40
N LEU A 41 9.93 2.93 0.04
CA LEU A 41 9.81 3.99 -0.97
C LEU A 41 10.39 5.32 -0.50
N PHE A 42 10.26 5.63 0.79
CA PHE A 42 10.89 6.78 1.42
C PHE A 42 12.43 6.64 1.44
N TYR A 43 12.94 5.44 1.75
CA TYR A 43 14.37 5.17 1.71
C TYR A 43 14.96 5.35 0.30
N LEU A 44 14.26 4.85 -0.72
CA LEU A 44 14.66 5.03 -2.12
C LEU A 44 14.65 6.50 -2.55
N TYR A 45 13.71 7.29 -2.02
CA TYR A 45 13.69 8.74 -2.21
C TYR A 45 14.93 9.41 -1.58
N LEU A 46 15.25 9.10 -0.32
CA LEU A 46 16.42 9.66 0.39
C LEU A 46 17.74 9.30 -0.29
N THR A 47 17.88 8.05 -0.71
CA THR A 47 19.08 7.54 -1.38
C THR A 47 19.18 7.93 -2.86
N LYS A 48 18.18 8.62 -3.39
CA LYS A 48 18.07 9.03 -4.81
C LYS A 48 18.28 7.87 -5.78
N VAL A 49 17.84 6.67 -5.40
CA VAL A 49 17.99 5.46 -6.22
C VAL A 49 16.83 5.36 -7.20
N SER A 50 17.18 5.39 -8.49
CA SER A 50 16.23 5.15 -9.58
C SER A 50 16.03 3.64 -9.75
N VAL A 51 14.79 3.17 -9.62
CA VAL A 51 14.48 1.74 -9.76
C VAL A 51 13.83 1.50 -11.13
N PRO A 52 14.45 0.72 -12.03
CA PRO A 52 13.79 0.31 -13.26
C PRO A 52 12.68 -0.68 -12.92
N LEU A 53 11.48 -0.45 -13.44
CA LEU A 53 10.41 -1.44 -13.35
C LEU A 53 10.82 -2.65 -14.21
N LEU A 54 11.12 -3.76 -13.55
CA LEU A 54 11.50 -5.04 -14.17
C LEU A 54 10.56 -5.37 -15.34
N GLY A 55 11.15 -5.51 -16.53
CA GLY A 55 10.41 -5.80 -17.77
C GLY A 55 9.80 -4.58 -18.46
N THR A 56 10.09 -3.36 -18.05
CA THR A 56 9.65 -2.14 -18.76
C THR A 56 10.81 -1.15 -18.95
N SER A 57 10.69 -0.23 -19.90
CA SER A 57 11.59 0.94 -20.04
C SER A 57 11.25 2.07 -19.06
N LEU A 58 10.34 1.85 -18.10
CA LEU A 58 9.93 2.85 -17.14
C LEU A 58 10.92 2.90 -15.98
N ILE A 59 11.55 4.06 -15.83
CA ILE A 59 12.45 4.35 -14.72
C ILE A 59 11.65 5.07 -13.65
N LEU A 60 11.50 4.44 -12.49
CA LEU A 60 10.84 5.08 -11.36
C LEU A 60 11.83 6.07 -10.73
N THR A 61 11.61 7.36 -10.98
CA THR A 61 12.46 8.41 -10.42
C THR A 61 12.28 8.50 -8.90
N PRO A 62 13.30 8.99 -8.17
CA PRO A 62 13.24 9.13 -6.72
C PRO A 62 12.04 9.97 -6.26
N GLU A 63 11.73 11.05 -6.96
CA GLU A 63 10.59 11.94 -6.66
C GLU A 63 9.25 11.21 -6.73
N ILE A 64 9.06 10.35 -7.72
CA ILE A 64 7.86 9.51 -7.85
C ILE A 64 7.81 8.49 -6.70
N SER A 65 8.95 7.93 -6.29
CA SER A 65 9.03 7.06 -5.11
C SER A 65 8.65 7.82 -3.84
N GLY A 66 9.11 9.06 -3.67
CA GLY A 66 8.75 9.93 -2.56
C GLY A 66 7.25 10.22 -2.50
N PHE A 67 6.64 10.61 -3.63
CA PHE A 67 5.19 10.84 -3.69
C PHE A 67 4.40 9.57 -3.37
N ARG A 68 4.78 8.43 -3.93
CA ARG A 68 4.15 7.14 -3.64
C ARG A 68 4.28 6.79 -2.17
N SER A 69 5.43 7.03 -1.53
CA SER A 69 5.61 6.84 -0.09
C SER A 69 4.55 7.58 0.73
N ILE A 70 4.23 8.83 0.37
CA ILE A 70 3.20 9.61 1.05
C ILE A 70 1.83 8.93 0.92
N VAL A 71 1.47 8.48 -0.29
CA VAL A 71 0.22 7.76 -0.54
C VAL A 71 0.15 6.47 0.30
N TYR A 72 1.21 5.67 0.32
CA TYR A 72 1.29 4.46 1.14
C TYR A 72 1.20 4.78 2.64
N PHE A 73 1.79 5.89 3.08
CA PHE A 73 1.74 6.33 4.47
C PHE A 73 0.33 6.78 4.89
N ILE A 74 -0.40 7.48 4.02
CA ILE A 74 -1.80 7.85 4.26
C ILE A 74 -2.68 6.59 4.34
N LEU A 75 -2.50 5.65 3.41
CA LEU A 75 -3.23 4.37 3.44
C LEU A 75 -2.90 3.56 4.69
N PHE A 76 -1.63 3.56 5.12
CA PHE A 76 -1.20 2.99 6.40
C PHE A 76 -1.95 3.64 7.56
N ALA A 77 -1.97 4.98 7.65
CA ALA A 77 -2.64 5.69 8.73
C ALA A 77 -4.15 5.38 8.78
N LEU A 78 -4.80 5.28 7.61
CA LEU A 78 -6.20 4.87 7.50
C LEU A 78 -6.39 3.41 7.98
N CYS A 79 -5.61 2.46 7.48
CA CYS A 79 -5.70 1.06 7.88
C CYS A 79 -5.38 0.86 9.37
N PHE A 80 -4.39 1.60 9.88
CA PHE A 80 -4.01 1.58 11.28
C PHE A 80 -5.12 2.13 12.17
N TYR A 81 -5.72 3.27 11.79
CA TYR A 81 -6.84 3.86 12.51
C TYR A 81 -8.06 2.93 12.53
N PHE A 82 -8.49 2.39 11.39
CA PHE A 82 -9.66 1.52 11.34
C PHE A 82 -9.40 0.11 11.93
N GLY A 83 -8.17 -0.40 11.80
CA GLY A 83 -7.76 -1.71 12.26
C GLY A 83 -7.52 -1.76 13.77
N PHE A 84 -6.79 -0.80 14.33
CA PHE A 84 -6.39 -0.80 15.74
C PHE A 84 -7.21 0.17 16.60
N ILE A 85 -7.41 1.41 16.15
CA ILE A 85 -7.98 2.49 16.99
C ILE A 85 -9.52 2.43 17.04
N LYS A 86 -10.18 2.27 15.89
CA LYS A 86 -11.65 2.33 15.80
C LYS A 86 -12.31 1.03 16.25
N THR A 87 -12.46 0.84 17.56
CA THR A 87 -13.28 -0.25 18.15
C THR A 87 -14.72 -0.18 17.60
N PRO A 88 -15.38 -1.32 17.29
CA PRO A 88 -16.76 -1.30 16.85
C PRO A 88 -17.61 -0.65 17.94
N LYS A 89 -18.55 0.19 17.53
CA LYS A 89 -19.54 0.82 18.41
C LYS A 89 -20.57 -0.19 18.97
N ASP A 90 -20.31 -1.48 18.79
CA ASP A 90 -21.13 -2.62 19.20
C ASP A 90 -20.33 -3.58 20.09
N SER A 91 -19.75 -3.01 21.15
CA SER A 91 -19.35 -3.77 22.34
C SER A 91 -19.98 -3.13 23.57
N GLY A 92 -21.22 -2.65 23.42
CA GLY A 92 -22.13 -2.48 24.53
C GLY A 92 -22.58 -3.86 24.99
N LYS A 93 -21.73 -4.51 25.80
CA LYS A 93 -22.25 -5.36 26.86
C LYS A 93 -22.98 -4.49 27.87
#